data_AF-A0A251VE20-F1
#
_entry.id   AF-A0A251VE20-F1
#
_cell.length_a   1.000
_cell.length_b   1.000
_cell.length_c   1.000
_cell.angle_alpha   90.00
_cell.angle_beta   90.00
_cell.angle_gamma   90.00
#
_symmetry.space_group_name_H-M   'P 1'
#
loop_
_entity.id
_entity.type
_entity.pdbx_description
1 polymer ?
#
loop_
_entity_poly.entity_id
_entity_poly.type
_entity_poly.pdbx_seq_one_letter_code
_entity_poly.pdbx_strand_id
1 'polypeptide(L)'
;MMFVPFTGIDNHNRNVTLGAAILGSETAETYSWLLRAIKNAYGYAPPVIVTDQDPAMKRAIADVWPESRHRLCMWHIMDKLTTKISGKDCLQLFGLILYCPKLLRLNGPLLFMISG
;
A
#
# COMPACT_ATOMS: atom_id res chain seq x y z
N MET A 1 -10.34 2.06 -15.66
CA MET A 1 -9.61 0.78 -15.55
C MET A 1 -8.30 1.07 -14.84
N MET A 2 -8.07 0.48 -13.68
CA MET A 2 -6.94 0.77 -12.78
C MET A 2 -6.10 -0.49 -12.57
N PHE A 3 -4.78 -0.36 -12.64
CA PHE A 3 -3.85 -1.43 -12.31
C PHE A 3 -3.40 -1.31 -10.86
N VAL A 4 -3.57 -2.38 -10.08
CA VAL A 4 -3.27 -2.40 -8.64
C VAL A 4 -2.25 -3.51 -8.37
N PRO A 5 -0.95 -3.20 -8.32
CA PRO A 5 0.08 -4.14 -7.90
C PRO A 5 0.09 -4.36 -6.39
N PHE A 6 0.29 -5.61 -6.00
CA PHE A 6 0.49 -6.06 -4.63
C PHE A 6 1.94 -6.44 -4.44
N THR A 7 2.64 -5.71 -3.58
CA THR A 7 4.02 -6.03 -3.22
C THR A 7 4.09 -6.32 -1.74
N GLY A 8 4.94 -7.25 -1.33
CA GLY A 8 5.19 -7.53 0.07
C GLY A 8 6.67 -7.57 0.37
N ILE A 9 6.99 -7.66 1.66
CA ILE A 9 8.37 -7.80 2.13
C ILE A 9 8.59 -9.26 2.54
N ASP A 10 9.59 -9.91 1.96
CA ASP A 10 10.00 -11.27 2.34
C ASP A 10 10.82 -11.28 3.64
N ASN A 11 11.11 -12.48 4.16
CA ASN A 11 11.92 -12.63 5.39
C ASN A 11 13.38 -12.16 5.25
N HIS A 12 13.82 -11.82 4.02
CA HIS A 12 15.13 -11.26 3.72
C HIS A 12 15.07 -9.73 3.50
N ASN A 13 13.96 -9.09 3.88
CA ASN A 13 13.70 -7.66 3.67
C ASN A 13 13.75 -7.23 2.20
N ARG A 14 13.40 -8.12 1.28
CA ARG A 14 13.30 -7.81 -0.15
C ARG A 14 11.86 -7.55 -0.53
N ASN A 15 11.66 -6.58 -1.41
CA ASN A 15 10.36 -6.30 -2.00
C ASN A 15 10.05 -7.38 -3.04
N VAL A 16 8.92 -8.07 -2.89
CA VAL A 16 8.47 -9.14 -3.79
C VAL A 16 7.06 -8.81 -4.25
N THR A 17 6.81 -8.84 -5.56
CA THR A 17 5.46 -8.70 -6.10
C THR A 17 4.69 -10.00 -5.87
N LEU A 18 3.61 -9.91 -5.09
CA LEU A 18 2.77 -11.02 -4.69
C LEU A 18 1.64 -11.28 -5.69
N GLY A 19 1.25 -10.23 -6.43
CA GLY A 19 0.25 -10.31 -7.48
C GLY A 19 -0.11 -8.94 -8.02
N ALA A 20 -1.09 -8.91 -8.91
CA ALA A 20 -1.68 -7.68 -9.41
C ALA A 20 -3.16 -7.89 -9.75
N ALA A 21 -3.94 -6.83 -9.69
CA ALA A 21 -5.32 -6.83 -10.12
C ALA A 21 -5.61 -5.68 -11.09
N ILE A 22 -6.59 -5.89 -11.96
CA ILE A 22 -7.12 -4.86 -12.83
C ILE A 22 -8.55 -4.60 -12.41
N LEU A 23 -8.84 -3.36 -12.00
CA LEU A 23 -10.16 -2.95 -11.52
C LEU A 23 -10.87 -2.08 -12.56
N GLY A 24 -12.15 -2.36 -12.77
CA GLY A 24 -13.00 -1.55 -13.64
C GLY A 24 -13.38 -0.20 -13.04
N SER A 25 -13.48 -0.11 -11.71
CA SER A 25 -13.95 1.05 -10.96
C SER A 25 -13.28 1.19 -9.60
N GLU A 26 -13.11 2.43 -9.15
CA GLU A 26 -12.53 2.79 -7.84
C GLU A 26 -13.66 2.97 -6.81
N THR A 27 -14.34 1.87 -6.49
CA THR A 27 -15.41 1.86 -5.49
C THR A 27 -15.02 1.01 -4.29
N ALA A 28 -15.60 1.30 -3.12
CA ALA A 28 -15.32 0.56 -1.89
C ALA A 28 -15.69 -0.93 -2.04
N GLU A 29 -16.72 -1.24 -2.83
CA GLU A 29 -17.17 -2.58 -3.15
C GLU A 29 -16.12 -3.33 -3.99
N THR A 30 -15.61 -2.69 -5.03
CA THR A 30 -14.55 -3.26 -5.90
C THR A 30 -13.28 -3.55 -5.11
N TYR A 31 -12.85 -2.61 -4.26
CA TYR A 31 -11.69 -2.83 -3.39
C TYR A 31 -11.96 -3.91 -2.35
N SER A 32 -13.13 -3.95 -1.74
CA SER A 32 -13.48 -5.00 -0.77
C SER A 32 -13.45 -6.39 -1.40
N TRP A 33 -13.94 -6.52 -2.63
CA TRP A 33 -13.86 -7.76 -3.39
C TRP A 33 -12.40 -8.19 -3.61
N LEU A 34 -11.54 -7.26 -4.05
CA LEU A 34 -10.12 -7.50 -4.28
C LEU A 34 -9.39 -7.92 -3.00
N LEU A 35 -9.61 -7.20 -1.89
CA LEU A 35 -9.00 -7.52 -0.60
C LEU A 35 -9.46 -8.87 -0.07
N ARG A 36 -10.73 -9.25 -0.27
CA ARG A 36 -11.24 -10.60 0.07
C ARG A 36 -10.59 -11.69 -0.77
N ALA A 37 -10.39 -11.45 -2.07
CA ALA A 37 -9.70 -12.40 -2.94
C ALA A 37 -8.26 -12.66 -2.45
N ILE A 38 -7.56 -11.61 -2.04
CA ILE A 38 -6.21 -11.72 -1.48
C ILE A 38 -6.22 -12.41 -0.13
N LYS A 39 -7.16 -12.05 0.75
CA LYS A 39 -7.34 -12.71 2.05
C LYS A 39 -7.52 -14.21 1.89
N ASN A 40 -8.28 -14.65 0.88
CA ASN A 40 -8.48 -16.06 0.59
C ASN A 40 -7.20 -16.73 0.04
N ALA A 41 -6.41 -16.02 -0.77
CA ALA A 41 -5.15 -16.55 -1.31
C ALA A 41 -4.03 -16.64 -0.26
N TYR A 42 -3.91 -15.63 0.61
CA TYR A 42 -2.87 -15.54 1.64
C TYR A 42 -3.20 -16.28 2.93
N GLY A 43 -4.50 -16.41 3.27
CA GLY A 43 -4.97 -17.11 4.47
C GLY A 43 -4.74 -16.37 5.79
N TYR A 44 -3.93 -15.31 5.83
CA TYR A 44 -3.70 -14.48 7.03
C TYR A 44 -3.82 -12.98 6.73
N ALA A 45 -4.13 -12.20 7.76
CA ALA A 45 -4.17 -10.74 7.66
C ALA A 45 -2.75 -10.15 7.82
N PRO A 46 -2.29 -9.28 6.91
CA PRO A 46 -0.99 -8.64 7.07
C PRO A 46 -1.01 -7.69 8.28
N PRO A 47 0.05 -7.60 9.09
CA PRO A 47 0.06 -6.76 10.29
C PRO A 47 -0.04 -5.26 9.96
N VAL A 48 0.51 -4.85 8.82
CA VAL A 48 0.48 -3.47 8.32
C VAL A 48 0.19 -3.47 6.84
N ILE A 49 -0.71 -2.58 6.45
CA ILE A 49 -1.12 -2.34 5.07
C ILE A 49 -0.78 -0.90 4.74
N VAL A 50 -0.07 -0.71 3.64
CA VAL A 50 0.28 0.63 3.14
C VAL A 50 -0.42 0.86 1.82
N THR A 51 -1.23 1.92 1.73
CA THR A 51 -1.94 2.31 0.50
C THR A 51 -1.84 3.80 0.23
N ASP A 52 -2.38 4.25 -0.89
CA ASP A 52 -2.62 5.66 -1.15
C ASP A 52 -3.68 6.27 -0.21
N GLN A 53 -4.08 7.51 -0.53
CA GLN A 53 -5.07 8.28 0.22
C GLN A 53 -6.48 8.17 -0.39
N ASP A 54 -6.91 6.99 -0.83
CA ASP A 54 -8.27 6.77 -1.30
C ASP A 54 -9.25 6.47 -0.11
N PRO A 55 -10.30 7.30 0.09
CA PRO A 55 -11.31 7.06 1.12
C PRO A 55 -12.07 5.73 0.98
N ALA A 56 -12.34 5.29 -0.25
CA ALA A 56 -13.00 4.02 -0.55
C ALA A 56 -12.09 2.84 -0.19
N MET A 57 -10.79 2.96 -0.49
CA MET A 57 -9.79 1.96 -0.10
C MET A 57 -9.67 1.85 1.43
N LYS A 58 -9.63 2.98 2.13
CA LYS A 58 -9.56 3.01 3.60
C LYS A 58 -10.75 2.28 4.24
N ARG A 59 -11.96 2.49 3.71
CA ARG A 59 -13.17 1.78 4.19
C ARG A 59 -13.08 0.29 3.92
N ALA A 60 -12.72 -0.11 2.70
CA ALA A 60 -12.57 -1.51 2.34
C ALA A 60 -11.55 -2.26 3.22
N ILE A 61 -10.44 -1.63 3.57
CA ILE A 61 -9.43 -2.21 4.48
C ILE A 61 -10.00 -2.42 5.87
N ALA A 62 -10.70 -1.42 6.42
CA ALA A 62 -11.33 -1.52 7.73
C ALA A 62 -12.36 -2.67 7.79
N ASP A 63 -13.08 -2.91 6.69
CA ASP A 63 -14.09 -3.96 6.59
C ASP A 63 -13.49 -5.37 6.42
N VAL A 64 -12.39 -5.51 5.67
CA VAL A 64 -11.79 -6.82 5.35
C VAL A 64 -10.75 -7.26 6.38
N TRP A 65 -9.98 -6.31 6.91
CA TRP A 65 -8.89 -6.50 7.86
C TRP A 65 -8.91 -5.46 9.00
N PRO A 66 -9.88 -5.55 9.92
CA PRO A 66 -10.00 -4.59 11.03
C PRO A 66 -8.79 -4.60 11.98
N GLU A 67 -8.09 -5.73 12.09
CA GLU A 67 -6.92 -5.90 12.95
C GLU A 67 -5.63 -5.32 12.35
N SER A 68 -5.61 -5.07 11.04
CA SER A 68 -4.43 -4.60 10.34
C SER A 68 -4.26 -3.10 10.51
N ARG A 69 -3.03 -2.65 10.78
CA ARG A 69 -2.75 -1.21 10.86
C ARG A 69 -2.64 -0.62 9.46
N HIS A 70 -3.57 0.26 9.11
CA HIS A 70 -3.53 1.00 7.85
C HIS A 70 -2.59 2.21 7.93
N ARG A 71 -1.69 2.34 6.95
CA ARG A 71 -0.78 3.48 6.79
C ARG A 71 -0.86 4.05 5.38
N LEU A 72 -0.57 5.34 5.26
CA LEU A 72 -0.47 5.99 3.96
C LEU A 72 0.95 5.82 3.38
N CYS A 73 1.01 5.63 2.08
CA CYS A 73 2.24 5.53 1.32
C CYS A 73 2.94 6.89 1.34
N MET A 74 4.16 6.90 1.89
CA MET A 74 4.96 8.12 1.98
C MET A 74 5.26 8.71 0.60
N TRP A 75 5.46 7.86 -0.41
CA TRP A 75 5.71 8.33 -1.78
C TRP A 75 4.56 9.19 -2.30
N HIS A 76 3.31 8.73 -2.18
CA HIS A 76 2.12 9.50 -2.56
C HIS A 76 1.95 10.78 -1.72
N ILE A 77 2.30 10.75 -0.44
CA ILE A 77 2.28 11.95 0.40
C ILE A 77 3.29 12.97 -0.12
N MET A 78 4.53 12.54 -0.38
CA MET A 78 5.60 13.42 -0.84
C MET A 78 5.32 13.97 -2.24
N ASP A 79 4.77 13.17 -3.15
CA ASP A 79 4.35 13.60 -4.48
C ASP A 79 3.22 14.65 -4.43
N LYS A 80 2.23 14.44 -3.56
CA LYS A 80 1.18 15.45 -3.32
C LYS A 80 1.70 16.72 -2.62
N LEU A 81 2.80 16.63 -1.87
CA LEU A 81 3.40 17.79 -1.21
C LEU A 81 4.27 18.59 -2.18
N THR A 82 5.09 17.93 -3.01
CA THR A 82 5.94 18.59 -4.03
C THR A 82 5.10 19.30 -5.08
N THR A 83 3.92 18.79 -5.42
CA THR A 83 2.98 19.45 -6.35
C THR A 83 2.32 20.70 -5.76
N LYS A 84 2.22 20.79 -4.43
CA LYS A 84 1.61 21.94 -3.73
C LYS A 84 2.62 22.97 -3.24
N ILE A 85 3.87 22.57 -3.04
CA ILE A 85 4.93 23.42 -2.51
C ILE A 85 6.00 23.56 -3.60
N SER A 86 6.07 24.73 -4.22
CA SER A 86 6.97 25.08 -5.33
C SER A 86 8.46 25.20 -4.95
N GLY A 87 8.98 24.29 -4.12
CA GLY A 87 10.35 24.31 -3.60
C GLY A 87 11.10 23.04 -4.02
N LYS A 88 12.25 23.22 -4.69
CA LYS A 88 13.12 22.15 -5.22
C LYS A 88 13.79 21.27 -4.14
N ASP A 89 13.45 21.47 -2.87
CA ASP A 89 14.10 20.82 -1.72
C ASP A 89 13.45 19.50 -1.27
N CYS A 90 12.26 19.15 -1.78
CA CYS A 90 11.60 17.89 -1.39
C CYS A 90 12.13 16.63 -2.11
N LEU A 91 12.91 16.79 -3.19
CA LEU A 91 13.31 15.67 -4.05
C LEU A 91 14.55 14.89 -3.56
N GLN A 92 15.31 15.41 -2.59
CA GLN A 92 16.48 14.69 -2.04
C GLN A 92 16.12 13.51 -1.12
N LEU A 93 14.85 13.34 -0.76
CA LEU A 93 14.36 12.19 0.02
C LEU A 93 13.98 10.97 -0.84
N PHE A 94 13.99 11.09 -2.17
CA PHE A 94 13.62 10.01 -3.09
C PHE A 94 14.49 8.76 -2.95
N GLY A 95 15.78 8.92 -2.60
CA GLY A 95 16.71 7.80 -2.48
C GLY A 95 16.54 6.94 -1.21
N LEU A 96 15.83 7.42 -0.18
CA LEU A 96 15.83 6.76 1.13
C LEU A 96 14.50 6.08 1.50
N ILE A 97 13.37 6.42 0.87
CA ILE A 97 12.05 6.07 1.44
C ILE A 97 11.44 4.80 0.83
N LEU A 98 11.82 4.44 -0.40
CA LEU A 98 11.67 3.04 -0.89
C LEU A 98 12.73 2.10 -0.27
N TYR A 99 13.75 2.67 0.39
CA TYR A 99 14.95 1.98 0.88
C TYR A 99 15.19 2.17 2.38
N CYS A 100 14.15 2.44 3.19
CA CYS A 100 14.29 2.45 4.65
C CYS A 100 13.62 1.21 5.28
N PRO A 101 14.27 0.04 5.25
CA PRO A 101 13.85 -1.12 6.05
C PRO A 101 13.90 -0.82 7.57
N LYS A 102 14.51 0.29 8.01
CA LYS A 102 14.53 0.72 9.42
C LYS A 102 13.20 1.28 9.92
N LEU A 103 12.33 1.83 9.07
CA LEU A 103 10.97 2.28 9.46
C LEU A 103 9.91 1.18 9.32
N LEU A 104 10.28 0.04 8.71
CA LEU A 104 9.45 -1.12 8.45
C LEU A 104 9.97 -2.37 9.18
N ARG A 105 10.71 -2.22 10.28
CA ARG A 105 10.95 -3.30 11.25
C ARG A 105 9.63 -3.64 11.96
N LEU A 106 8.75 -4.29 11.22
CA LEU A 106 7.55 -4.93 11.71
C LEU A 106 7.81 -6.41 11.49
N ASN A 107 7.89 -7.19 12.56
CA ASN A 107 8.14 -8.62 12.50
C ASN A 107 6.98 -9.31 11.77
N GLY A 108 7.05 -9.43 10.44
CA GLY A 108 6.09 -10.14 9.62
C GLY A 108 6.04 -9.68 8.16
N PRO A 109 5.47 -10.49 7.25
CA PRO A 109 5.31 -10.15 5.85
C PRO A 109 4.38 -8.94 5.70
N LEU A 110 4.95 -7.81 5.28
CA LEU A 110 4.22 -6.58 5.01
C LEU A 110 3.50 -6.69 3.67
N LEU A 111 2.30 -6.12 3.52
CA LEU A 111 1.60 -5.99 2.24
C LEU A 111 1.48 -4.50 1.89
N PHE A 112 2.19 -4.09 0.85
CA PHE A 112 1.98 -2.83 0.14
C PHE A 112 0.97 -3.06 -0.98
N MET A 113 -0.11 -2.29 -0.96
CA MET A 113 -1.02 -2.18 -2.09
C MET A 113 -0.90 -0.76 -2.60
N ILE A 114 -0.22 -0.59 -3.73
CA ILE A 114 -0.12 0.69 -4.40
C ILE A 114 -1.24 0.68 -5.45
N SER A 115 -2.36 1.33 -5.18
CA SER A 115 -3.22 1.80 -6.28
C SER A 115 -2.41 2.81 -7.09
N GLY A 116 -2.41 2.62 -8.41
CA GLY A 116 -1.70 3.49 -9.35
C GLY A 116 -2.30 4.88 -9.50
#